data_AF-B7VNM7-F1
#
_entry.id   AF-B7VNM7-F1
#
_cell.length_a   1.000
_cell.length_b   1.000
_cell.length_c   1.000
_cell.angle_alpha   90.00
_cell.angle_beta   90.00
_cell.angle_gamma   90.00
#
_symmetry.space_group_name_H-M   'P 1'
#
loop_
_entity.id
_entity.type
_entity.pdbx_description
1 polymer ?
#
loop_
_entity_poly.entity_id
_entity_poly.type
_entity_poly.pdbx_seq_one_letter_code
_entity_poly.pdbx_strand_id
1 'polypeptide(L)'
;MHEHQDPMTGIRILEEQLAEGFVMKRVPFTDDIYMIKDYPFGGLRYTYAKLDNKKVAHLVSFDMNEPLNGKPCFCLFYGTKEHLRGKGLTSKFVAQTIELFKKDLPKKSKSFYLEALVEQDIKASLGVASRLFGNKTTSGTCELTGAKTDIWQIEYAG
;
A
#
# COMPACT_ATOMS: atom_id res chain seq x y z
N MET A 1 -4.44 -17.85 0.91
CA MET A 1 -3.92 -16.49 1.18
C MET A 1 -3.46 -16.50 2.60
N HIS A 2 -2.17 -16.21 2.82
CA HIS A 2 -1.58 -16.17 4.15
C HIS A 2 -2.22 -15.03 4.96
N GLU A 3 -2.54 -15.27 6.24
CA GLU A 3 -3.29 -14.32 7.09
C GLU A 3 -2.66 -12.92 7.10
N HIS A 4 -1.32 -12.86 7.11
CA HIS A 4 -0.55 -11.61 7.11
C HIS A 4 -0.54 -10.88 5.77
N GLN A 5 -0.89 -11.55 4.67
CA GLN A 5 -1.03 -10.94 3.34
C GLN A 5 -2.50 -10.82 2.91
N ASP A 6 -3.46 -11.06 3.81
CA ASP A 6 -4.86 -10.81 3.51
C ASP A 6 -5.20 -9.32 3.65
N PRO A 7 -5.47 -8.61 2.53
CA PRO A 7 -5.83 -7.19 2.58
C PRO A 7 -7.13 -6.94 3.34
N MET A 8 -7.99 -7.94 3.53
CA MET A 8 -9.24 -7.81 4.27
C MET A 8 -9.00 -7.56 5.76
N THR A 9 -7.88 -8.04 6.31
CA THR A 9 -7.50 -7.76 7.70
C THR A 9 -7.34 -6.26 7.94
N GLY A 10 -6.56 -5.58 7.10
CA GLY A 10 -6.37 -4.12 7.19
C GLY A 10 -7.65 -3.33 6.94
N ILE A 11 -8.44 -3.75 5.96
CA ILE A 11 -9.74 -3.13 5.64
C ILE A 11 -10.70 -3.22 6.83
N ARG A 12 -10.85 -4.41 7.42
CA ARG A 12 -11.75 -4.64 8.56
C ARG A 12 -11.33 -3.81 9.76
N ILE A 13 -10.06 -3.82 10.12
CA ILE A 13 -9.53 -3.04 11.25
C ILE A 13 -9.80 -1.55 11.04
N LEU A 14 -9.58 -1.03 9.83
CA LEU A 14 -9.85 0.39 9.56
C LEU A 14 -11.35 0.72 9.65
N GLU A 15 -12.23 -0.16 9.13
CA GLU A 15 -13.68 0.03 9.25
C GLU A 15 -14.16 0.00 10.72
N GLU A 16 -13.62 -0.91 11.54
CA GLU A 16 -13.88 -0.97 12.99
C GLU A 16 -13.48 0.35 13.66
N GLN A 17 -12.27 0.84 13.40
CA GLN A 17 -11.80 2.12 13.94
C GLN A 17 -12.68 3.30 13.49
N LEU A 18 -13.07 3.36 12.22
CA LEU A 18 -13.96 4.41 11.69
C LEU A 18 -15.35 4.36 12.34
N ALA A 19 -15.83 3.17 12.72
CA ALA A 19 -17.08 2.99 13.46
C ALA A 19 -16.96 3.51 14.91
N GLU A 20 -15.79 3.33 15.55
CA GLU A 20 -15.47 3.84 16.89
C GLU A 20 -15.18 5.35 16.93
N GLY A 21 -15.20 6.03 15.79
CA GLY A 21 -15.03 7.48 15.70
C GLY A 21 -13.60 7.93 15.34
N PHE A 22 -12.74 7.01 14.93
CA PHE A 22 -11.47 7.38 14.30
C PHE A 22 -11.71 8.24 13.05
N VAL A 23 -10.86 9.24 12.85
CA VAL A 23 -11.00 10.21 11.77
C VAL A 23 -9.76 10.21 10.89
N MET A 24 -9.95 9.92 9.61
CA MET A 24 -8.95 10.17 8.58
C MET A 24 -9.16 11.56 7.97
N LYS A 25 -8.08 12.18 7.49
CA LYS A 25 -8.15 13.50 6.84
C LYS A 25 -8.48 13.31 5.37
N ARG A 26 -9.51 13.99 4.85
CA ARG A 26 -9.79 13.99 3.41
C ARG A 26 -8.62 14.62 2.65
N VAL A 27 -8.15 13.96 1.60
CA VAL A 27 -7.11 14.50 0.72
C VAL A 27 -7.72 15.66 -0.10
N PRO A 28 -7.10 16.86 -0.12
CA PRO A 28 -7.60 17.98 -0.90
C PRO A 28 -7.78 17.64 -2.38
N PHE A 29 -8.83 18.17 -3.00
CA PHE A 29 -9.17 17.95 -4.41
C PHE A 29 -9.46 16.48 -4.78
N THR A 30 -9.86 15.68 -3.79
CA THR A 30 -10.43 14.35 -3.99
C THR A 30 -11.77 14.27 -3.26
N ASP A 31 -12.73 13.55 -3.85
CA ASP A 31 -14.08 13.46 -3.27
C ASP A 31 -14.14 12.41 -2.14
N ASP A 32 -13.37 11.33 -2.29
CA ASP A 32 -13.53 10.10 -1.53
C ASP A 32 -12.23 9.50 -1.01
N ILE A 33 -11.09 10.17 -1.18
CA ILE A 33 -9.79 9.69 -0.69
C ILE A 33 -9.46 10.37 0.64
N TYR A 34 -9.14 9.53 1.62
CA TYR A 34 -8.77 9.95 2.95
C TYR A 34 -7.39 9.40 3.29
N MET A 35 -6.64 10.12 4.10
CA MET A 35 -5.30 9.76 4.53
C MET A 35 -5.16 9.82 6.05
N ILE A 36 -4.32 8.94 6.59
CA ILE A 36 -3.67 9.15 7.89
C ILE A 36 -2.16 8.94 7.77
N LYS A 37 -1.41 9.72 8.54
CA LYS A 37 0.01 9.57 8.76
C LYS A 37 0.24 9.25 10.22
N ASP A 38 0.85 8.11 10.52
CA ASP A 38 1.14 7.65 11.87
C ASP A 38 2.55 7.02 11.97
N TYR A 39 2.89 6.50 13.14
CA TYR A 39 4.23 5.98 13.45
C TYR A 39 4.18 4.61 14.16
N PRO A 40 3.61 3.58 13.52
CA PRO A 40 3.54 2.24 14.11
C PRO A 40 4.94 1.62 14.20
N PHE A 41 5.21 0.86 15.26
CA PHE A 41 6.43 0.06 15.42
C PHE A 41 7.76 0.80 15.16
N GLY A 42 7.79 2.12 15.37
CA GLY A 42 9.00 2.93 15.15
C GLY A 42 9.26 3.35 13.70
N GLY A 43 8.32 3.10 12.78
CA GLY A 43 8.43 3.46 11.37
C GLY A 43 7.32 4.42 10.94
N LEU A 44 7.62 5.32 10.00
CA LEU A 44 6.62 6.23 9.46
C LEU A 44 5.69 5.51 8.50
N ARG A 45 4.38 5.64 8.68
CA ARG A 45 3.38 5.03 7.80
C ARG A 45 2.40 6.06 7.25
N TYR A 46 2.04 5.88 5.98
CA TYR A 46 1.01 6.65 5.29
C TYR A 46 -0.06 5.70 4.77
N THR A 47 -1.28 5.84 5.28
CA THR A 47 -2.41 5.01 4.89
C THR A 47 -3.43 5.84 4.14
N TYR A 48 -3.73 5.46 2.91
CA TYR A 48 -4.78 6.04 2.07
C TYR A 48 -5.95 5.07 1.93
N ALA A 49 -7.16 5.58 2.07
CA ALA A 49 -8.38 4.81 1.91
C ALA A 49 -9.37 5.55 1.01
N LYS A 50 -10.02 4.82 0.11
CA LYS A 50 -11.20 5.31 -0.61
C LYS A 50 -12.43 4.92 0.20
N LEU A 51 -13.14 5.92 0.71
CA LEU A 51 -14.28 5.72 1.60
C LEU A 51 -15.61 6.00 0.89
N ASP A 52 -16.57 5.11 1.06
CA ASP A 52 -17.98 5.32 0.73
C ASP A 52 -18.79 5.20 2.02
N ASN A 53 -19.24 6.34 2.57
CA ASN A 53 -20.02 6.40 3.82
C ASN A 53 -19.39 5.58 4.97
N LYS A 54 -18.10 5.81 5.23
CA LYS A 54 -17.25 5.08 6.21
C LYS A 54 -16.93 3.61 5.87
N LYS A 55 -17.41 3.07 4.76
CA LYS A 55 -16.96 1.77 4.25
C LYS A 55 -15.72 1.94 3.42
N VAL A 56 -14.73 1.08 3.65
CA VAL A 56 -13.45 1.14 2.95
C VAL A 56 -13.58 0.33 1.66
N ALA A 57 -13.56 1.00 0.51
CA ALA A 57 -13.58 0.36 -0.80
C ALA A 57 -12.19 -0.14 -1.23
N HIS A 58 -11.19 0.71 -1.01
CA HIS A 58 -9.79 0.47 -1.29
C HIS A 58 -8.90 0.99 -0.17
N LEU A 59 -7.78 0.32 0.05
CA LEU A 59 -6.77 0.64 1.06
C LEU A 59 -5.38 0.56 0.41
N VAL A 60 -4.53 1.53 0.68
CA VAL A 60 -3.09 1.51 0.33
C VAL A 60 -2.32 2.01 1.55
N SER A 61 -1.23 1.32 1.88
CA SER A 61 -0.31 1.73 2.94
C SER A 61 1.11 1.78 2.41
N PHE A 62 1.83 2.83 2.80
CA PHE A 62 3.26 2.98 2.58
C PHE A 62 3.96 2.99 3.94
N ASP A 63 4.59 1.88 4.29
CA ASP A 63 5.21 1.65 5.59
C ASP A 63 6.71 1.78 5.43
N MET A 64 7.34 2.68 6.19
CA MET A 64 8.79 2.88 6.13
C MET A 64 9.52 1.58 6.45
N ASN A 65 10.46 1.22 5.59
CA ASN A 65 11.33 0.06 5.72
C ASN A 65 12.79 0.51 5.76
N GLU A 66 13.71 -0.45 5.96
CA GLU A 66 15.14 -0.21 5.89
C GLU A 66 15.54 0.52 4.59
N PRO A 67 16.41 1.54 4.66
CA PRO A 67 16.84 2.27 3.48
C PRO A 67 17.46 1.37 2.41
N LEU A 68 17.05 1.56 1.15
CA LEU A 68 17.61 0.85 0.01
C LEU A 68 18.56 1.78 -0.75
N ASN A 69 19.81 1.35 -0.96
CA ASN A 69 20.87 2.15 -1.60
C ASN A 69 21.04 3.55 -0.97
N GLY A 70 20.90 3.65 0.36
CA GLY A 70 21.02 4.91 1.11
C GLY A 70 19.84 5.87 0.94
N LYS A 71 18.74 5.46 0.30
CA LYS A 71 17.51 6.25 0.10
C LYS A 71 16.37 5.70 0.96
N PRO A 72 15.42 6.55 1.40
CA PRO A 72 14.22 6.08 2.09
C PRO A 72 13.51 5.00 1.26
N CYS A 73 13.07 3.94 1.92
CA CYS A 73 12.30 2.85 1.31
C CYS A 73 10.97 2.69 2.03
N PHE A 74 9.91 2.39 1.29
CA PHE A 74 8.59 2.13 1.85
C PHE A 74 8.00 0.85 1.26
N CYS A 75 7.58 -0.06 2.13
CA CYS A 75 6.79 -1.22 1.75
C CYS A 75 5.38 -0.77 1.36
N LEU A 76 4.96 -1.19 0.17
CA LEU A 76 3.65 -0.94 -0.38
C LEU A 76 2.72 -2.12 -0.07
N PHE A 77 1.67 -1.83 0.69
CA PHE A 77 0.54 -2.73 0.90
C PHE A 77 -0.70 -2.18 0.21
N TYR A 78 -1.53 -3.05 -0.36
CA TYR A 78 -2.77 -2.63 -1.00
C TYR A 78 -3.89 -3.65 -0.82
N GLY A 79 -5.11 -3.14 -0.79
CA GLY A 79 -6.31 -3.93 -0.57
C GLY A 79 -7.52 -3.35 -1.27
N THR A 80 -8.43 -4.24 -1.69
CA THR A 80 -9.71 -3.89 -2.31
C THR A 80 -10.76 -4.86 -1.79
N LYS A 81 -11.95 -4.33 -1.44
CA LYS A 81 -13.12 -5.16 -1.07
C LYS A 81 -13.43 -6.19 -2.15
N GLU A 82 -13.84 -7.38 -1.74
CA GLU A 82 -13.93 -8.54 -2.62
C GLU A 82 -14.85 -8.31 -3.83
N HIS A 83 -16.04 -7.72 -3.60
CA HIS A 83 -17.02 -7.42 -4.66
C HIS A 83 -16.56 -6.35 -5.68
N LEU A 84 -15.43 -5.68 -5.41
CA LEU A 84 -14.80 -4.68 -6.30
C LEU A 84 -13.57 -5.23 -7.05
N ARG A 85 -13.12 -6.45 -6.73
CA ARG A 85 -11.95 -7.08 -7.37
C ARG A 85 -12.24 -7.46 -8.83
N GLY A 86 -11.18 -7.76 -9.59
CA GLY A 86 -11.28 -8.17 -11.00
C GLY A 86 -11.58 -7.06 -12.01
N LYS A 87 -11.81 -5.82 -11.56
CA LYS A 87 -12.19 -4.67 -12.41
C LYS A 87 -11.02 -3.71 -12.73
N GLY A 88 -9.79 -4.06 -12.34
CA GLY A 88 -8.61 -3.20 -12.51
C GLY A 88 -8.61 -1.94 -11.61
N LEU A 89 -9.48 -1.87 -10.61
CA LEU A 89 -9.63 -0.72 -9.72
C LEU A 89 -8.44 -0.58 -8.76
N THR A 90 -7.92 -1.69 -8.22
CA THR A 90 -6.76 -1.68 -7.30
C THR A 90 -5.56 -0.97 -7.93
N SER A 91 -5.17 -1.34 -9.16
CA SER A 91 -4.03 -0.72 -9.83
C SER A 91 -4.24 0.77 -10.10
N LYS A 92 -5.47 1.20 -10.43
CA LYS A 92 -5.77 2.62 -10.60
C LYS A 92 -5.61 3.39 -9.29
N PHE A 93 -6.14 2.84 -8.20
CA PHE A 93 -6.06 3.47 -6.88
C PHE A 93 -4.63 3.50 -6.34
N VAL A 94 -3.84 2.43 -6.51
CA VAL A 94 -2.42 2.41 -6.14
C VAL A 94 -1.64 3.46 -6.93
N ALA A 95 -1.80 3.54 -8.25
CA ALA A 95 -1.13 4.56 -9.06
C ALA A 95 -1.49 5.99 -8.60
N GLN A 96 -2.78 6.25 -8.31
CA GLN A 96 -3.24 7.54 -7.81
C GLN A 96 -2.63 7.87 -6.44
N THR A 97 -2.57 6.91 -5.52
CA THR A 97 -2.03 7.11 -4.16
C THR A 97 -0.51 7.28 -4.17
N ILE A 98 0.22 6.68 -5.11
CA ILE A 98 1.65 6.96 -5.31
C ILE A 98 1.88 8.45 -5.65
N GLU A 99 1.05 9.03 -6.53
CA GLU A 99 1.16 10.46 -6.88
C GLU A 99 0.77 11.39 -5.72
N LEU A 100 -0.13 10.96 -4.84
CA LEU A 100 -0.43 11.68 -3.61
C LEU A 100 0.73 11.57 -2.62
N PHE A 101 1.26 10.36 -2.44
CA PHE A 101 2.35 10.06 -1.52
C PHE A 101 3.62 10.87 -1.83
N LYS A 102 3.98 11.01 -3.11
CA LYS A 102 5.08 11.89 -3.54
C LYS A 102 4.94 13.32 -2.99
N LYS A 103 3.71 13.86 -2.97
CA LYS A 103 3.44 15.22 -2.47
C LYS A 103 3.45 15.31 -0.95
N ASP A 104 3.17 14.21 -0.27
CA ASP A 104 3.13 14.11 1.20
C ASP A 104 4.51 13.82 1.83
N LEU A 105 5.51 13.51 1.00
CA LEU A 105 6.90 13.40 1.41
C LEU A 105 7.51 14.80 1.66
N PRO A 106 8.47 14.91 2.59
CA PRO A 106 9.20 16.16 2.78
C PRO A 106 9.89 16.60 1.48
N LYS A 107 9.83 17.90 1.13
CA LYS A 107 10.48 18.45 -0.08
C LYS A 107 11.98 18.14 -0.22
N LYS A 108 12.65 17.78 0.87
CA LYS A 108 14.07 17.39 0.89
C LYS A 108 14.31 15.96 0.39
N SER A 109 13.27 15.13 0.32
CA SER A 109 13.34 13.77 -0.19
C SER A 109 13.44 13.79 -1.71
N LYS A 110 14.67 13.81 -2.24
CA LYS A 110 14.90 13.89 -3.71
C LYS A 110 14.43 12.64 -4.44
N SER A 111 14.59 11.47 -3.83
CA SER A 111 14.05 10.20 -4.33
C SER A 111 13.88 9.20 -3.20
N PHE A 112 13.06 8.19 -3.46
CA PHE A 112 12.73 7.11 -2.53
C PHE A 112 12.42 5.83 -3.30
N TYR A 113 12.48 4.69 -2.60
CA TYR A 113 12.04 3.41 -3.12
C TYR A 113 10.66 3.06 -2.61
N LEU A 114 9.86 2.45 -3.49
CA LEU A 114 8.72 1.63 -3.10
C LEU A 114 9.09 0.16 -3.29
N GLU A 115 8.77 -0.64 -2.29
CA GLU A 115 8.96 -2.09 -2.32
C GLU A 115 7.60 -2.80 -2.24
N ALA A 116 7.27 -3.61 -3.24
CA ALA A 116 6.11 -4.50 -3.17
C ALA A 116 6.60 -5.95 -3.06
N LEU A 117 6.24 -6.61 -1.96
CA LEU A 117 6.56 -8.00 -1.71
C LEU A 117 5.28 -8.83 -1.85
N VAL A 118 5.24 -9.76 -2.79
CA VAL A 118 4.06 -10.57 -3.06
C VAL A 118 4.43 -12.04 -3.11
N GLU A 119 3.80 -12.85 -2.27
CA GLU A 119 3.99 -14.31 -2.29
C GLU A 119 3.50 -14.92 -3.62
N GLN A 120 4.25 -15.90 -4.13
CA GLN A 120 4.08 -16.43 -5.48
C GLN A 120 2.77 -17.19 -5.70
N ASP A 121 2.09 -17.60 -4.62
CA ASP A 121 0.78 -18.24 -4.64
C ASP A 121 -0.37 -17.22 -4.71
N ILE A 122 -0.12 -15.94 -4.43
CA ILE A 122 -1.14 -14.87 -4.45
C ILE A 122 -1.27 -14.27 -5.86
N LYS A 123 -1.88 -15.02 -6.77
CA LYS A 123 -2.00 -14.66 -8.19
C LYS A 123 -2.66 -13.30 -8.45
N ALA A 124 -3.65 -12.93 -7.64
CA ALA A 124 -4.33 -11.64 -7.78
C ALA A 124 -3.37 -10.45 -7.52
N SER A 125 -2.59 -10.52 -6.44
CA SER A 125 -1.61 -9.49 -6.10
C SER A 125 -0.43 -9.47 -7.09
N LEU A 126 0.02 -10.63 -7.57
CA LEU A 126 1.04 -10.69 -8.63
C LEU A 126 0.58 -10.00 -9.91
N GLY A 127 -0.71 -10.15 -10.26
CA GLY A 127 -1.32 -9.47 -11.40
C GLY A 127 -1.37 -7.95 -11.21
N VAL A 128 -1.62 -7.47 -9.99
CA VAL A 128 -1.59 -6.03 -9.67
C VAL A 128 -0.16 -5.49 -9.72
N ALA A 129 0.79 -6.15 -9.07
CA ALA A 129 2.19 -5.73 -9.04
C ALA A 129 2.80 -5.71 -10.46
N SER A 130 2.60 -6.77 -11.24
CA SER A 130 3.08 -6.84 -12.63
C SER A 130 2.49 -5.75 -13.51
N ARG A 131 1.21 -5.41 -13.32
CA ARG A 131 0.54 -4.34 -14.09
C ARG A 131 1.06 -2.95 -13.72
N LEU A 132 1.40 -2.73 -12.46
CA LEU A 132 1.87 -1.43 -11.95
C LEU A 132 3.35 -1.21 -12.26
N PHE A 133 4.16 -2.24 -12.11
CA PHE A 133 5.61 -2.13 -11.99
C PHE A 133 6.37 -2.94 -13.04
N GLY A 134 5.68 -3.73 -13.87
CA GLY A 134 6.29 -4.59 -14.87
C GLY A 134 6.99 -5.79 -14.25
N ASN A 135 8.24 -6.03 -14.64
CA ASN A 135 9.00 -7.19 -14.16
C ASN A 135 9.45 -7.00 -12.71
N LYS A 136 9.46 -8.09 -11.94
CA LYS A 136 10.04 -8.09 -10.59
C LYS A 136 11.53 -7.77 -10.63
N THR A 137 12.01 -7.13 -9.58
CA THR A 137 13.44 -6.80 -9.42
C THR A 137 14.21 -8.02 -8.93
N THR A 138 13.65 -8.74 -7.95
CA THR A 138 14.27 -9.92 -7.36
C THR A 138 13.20 -10.87 -6.78
N SER A 139 13.63 -11.99 -6.22
CA SER A 139 12.79 -12.90 -5.46
C SER A 139 13.47 -13.24 -4.12
N GLY A 140 12.68 -13.46 -3.10
CA GLY A 140 13.11 -13.86 -1.76
C GLY A 140 12.23 -14.97 -1.20
N THR A 141 12.39 -15.20 0.10
CA THR A 141 11.51 -16.08 0.88
C THR A 141 10.98 -15.28 2.05
N CYS A 142 9.66 -15.30 2.26
CA CYS A 142 9.05 -14.68 3.42
C CYS A 142 9.50 -15.41 4.68
N GLU A 143 10.14 -14.72 5.62
CA GLU A 143 10.67 -15.33 6.84
C GLU A 143 9.56 -15.89 7.75
N LEU A 144 8.37 -15.30 7.70
CA LEU A 144 7.23 -15.70 8.54
C LEU A 144 6.52 -16.94 8.01
N THR A 145 6.38 -17.07 6.69
CA THR A 145 5.57 -18.14 6.05
C THR A 145 6.41 -19.19 5.35
N GLY A 146 7.69 -18.92 5.07
CA GLY A 146 8.54 -19.74 4.22
C GLY A 146 8.15 -19.72 2.73
N ALA A 147 7.16 -18.91 2.35
CA ALA A 147 6.69 -18.83 0.97
C ALA A 147 7.68 -18.08 0.08
N LYS A 148 7.80 -18.49 -1.18
CA LYS A 148 8.58 -17.74 -2.18
C LYS A 148 7.86 -16.43 -2.48
N THR A 149 8.63 -15.35 -2.50
CA THR A 149 8.11 -13.99 -2.64
C THR A 149 8.77 -13.31 -3.82
N ASP A 150 7.98 -12.70 -4.70
CA ASP A 150 8.46 -11.83 -5.75
C ASP A 150 8.48 -10.38 -5.24
N ILE A 151 9.58 -9.69 -5.53
CA ILE A 151 9.88 -8.38 -4.96
C ILE A 151 10.09 -7.37 -6.10
N TRP A 152 9.33 -6.28 -6.06
CA TRP A 152 9.51 -5.13 -6.93
C TRP A 152 10.08 -3.99 -6.11
N GLN A 153 11.24 -3.48 -6.51
CA GLN A 153 11.89 -2.31 -5.92
C GLN A 153 11.95 -1.23 -6.99
N ILE A 154 11.15 -0.18 -6.84
CA ILE A 154 10.97 0.88 -7.83
C ILE A 154 11.44 2.20 -7.24
N GLU A 155 12.39 2.86 -7.88
CA GLU A 155 12.80 4.20 -7.50
C GLU A 155 11.83 5.24 -8.08
N TYR A 156 11.38 6.16 -7.22
CA TYR A 156 10.59 7.32 -7.60
C TYR A 156 11.34 8.62 -7.26
N ALA A 157 11.19 9.63 -8.12
CA ALA A 157 11.50 11.00 -7.76
C ALA A 157 10.46 11.51 -6.75
N GLY A 158 10.94 12.18 -5.69
CA GLY A 158 10.11 12.85 -4.70
C GLY A 158 9.72 14.28 -5.08
#